data_AF-A0A3B5ZXM7-F1
#
_entry.id   AF-A0A3B5ZXM7-F1
#
_cell.length_a   1.000
_cell.length_b   1.000
_cell.length_c   1.000
_cell.angle_alpha   90.00
_cell.angle_beta   90.00
_cell.angle_gamma   90.00
#
_symmetry.space_group_name_H-M   'P 1'
#
loop_
_entity.id
_entity.type
_entity.pdbx_description
1 polymer ?
#
loop_
_entity_poly.entity_id
_entity_poly.type
_entity_poly.pdbx_seq_one_letter_code
_entity_poly.pdbx_strand_id
1 'polypeptide(L)'
;MEAKLVLILAACILLSFISNKGHAQPCAPSDLLVNHTTMPGKVGGRPHYLMTVENRCVCTQLGVKLACAGLNSTVSVDPAGVVVPTGDDGALCTLNGGQPMHANETVLFVYASSMEISFRPVSSFLDCSIAPSPAPQAAP
;
A
#
# COMPACT_ATOMS: atom_id res chain seq x y z
N MET A 1 -31.28 -46.61 -7.68
CA MET A 1 -30.25 -45.53 -7.75
C MET A 1 -30.98 -44.19 -7.57
N GLU A 2 -31.92 -44.17 -6.64
CA GLU A 2 -31.73 -43.85 -5.23
C GLU A 2 -31.75 -42.33 -5.08
N ALA A 3 -32.95 -41.76 -4.87
CA ALA A 3 -33.14 -40.37 -4.48
C ALA A 3 -32.22 -39.95 -3.31
N LYS A 4 -31.75 -40.92 -2.52
CA LYS A 4 -30.69 -40.78 -1.52
C LYS A 4 -29.38 -40.23 -2.10
N LEU A 5 -28.94 -40.72 -3.28
CA LEU A 5 -27.73 -40.24 -3.95
C LEU A 5 -27.89 -38.78 -4.40
N VAL A 6 -29.06 -38.42 -4.93
CA VAL A 6 -29.39 -37.05 -5.34
C VAL A 6 -29.48 -36.10 -4.14
N LEU A 7 -30.07 -36.56 -3.03
CA LEU A 7 -30.17 -35.80 -1.79
C LEU A 7 -28.81 -35.57 -1.13
N ILE A 8 -27.93 -36.59 -1.15
CA ILE A 8 -26.54 -36.46 -0.67
C ILE A 8 -25.77 -35.47 -1.53
N LEU A 9 -25.91 -35.53 -2.86
CA LEU A 9 -25.24 -34.59 -3.77
C LEU A 9 -25.72 -33.15 -3.55
N ALA A 10 -27.03 -32.94 -3.38
CA ALA A 10 -27.62 -31.63 -3.10
C ALA A 10 -27.13 -31.05 -1.76
N ALA A 11 -27.02 -31.88 -0.71
CA ALA A 11 -26.51 -31.47 0.59
C ALA A 11 -25.02 -31.06 0.52
N CYS A 12 -24.19 -31.80 -0.23
CA CYS A 12 -22.77 -31.48 -0.43
C CYS A 12 -22.58 -30.14 -1.16
N ILE A 13 -23.43 -29.86 -2.16
CA ILE A 13 -23.39 -28.59 -2.90
C ILE A 13 -23.83 -27.42 -2.00
N LEU A 14 -24.86 -27.59 -1.18
CA LEU A 14 -25.31 -26.55 -0.25
C LEU A 14 -24.26 -26.25 0.84
N LEU A 15 -23.50 -27.25 1.30
CA LEU A 15 -22.43 -27.08 2.28
C LEU A 15 -21.20 -26.31 1.72
N SER A 16 -20.90 -26.46 0.43
CA SER A 16 -19.79 -25.75 -0.21
C SER A 16 -20.09 -24.27 -0.49
N PHE A 17 -21.36 -23.89 -0.66
CA PHE A 17 -21.76 -22.48 -0.81
C PHE A 17 -21.66 -21.64 0.48
N ILE A 18 -21.66 -22.27 1.67
CA ILE A 18 -21.68 -21.54 2.95
C ILE A 18 -20.25 -21.19 3.43
N SER A 19 -19.21 -21.78 2.84
CA SER A 19 -17.86 -21.77 3.43
C SER A 19 -16.85 -20.79 2.81
N ASN A 20 -17.21 -19.97 1.83
CA ASN A 20 -16.28 -19.01 1.25
C ASN A 20 -16.29 -17.65 1.98
N LYS A 21 -15.86 -17.64 3.23
CA LYS A 21 -15.31 -16.41 3.84
C LYS A 21 -13.83 -16.40 3.52
N GLY A 22 -13.47 -15.84 2.35
CA GLY A 22 -12.08 -15.59 2.00
C GLY A 22 -11.42 -14.79 3.12
N HIS A 23 -10.45 -15.40 3.81
CA HIS A 23 -9.72 -14.80 4.93
C HIS A 23 -8.60 -13.89 4.41
N ALA A 24 -8.93 -12.93 3.53
CA ALA A 24 -8.01 -11.83 3.30
C ALA A 24 -7.97 -11.03 4.60
N GLN A 25 -6.83 -11.03 5.31
CA GLN A 25 -6.64 -10.06 6.40
C GLN A 25 -6.96 -8.66 5.83
N PRO A 26 -7.75 -7.85 6.56
CA PRO A 26 -8.03 -6.51 6.10
C PRO A 26 -6.70 -5.77 5.99
N CYS A 27 -6.44 -5.19 4.83
CA CYS A 27 -5.25 -4.39 4.65
C CYS A 27 -5.24 -3.22 5.64
N ALA A 28 -4.06 -2.72 5.93
CA ALA A 28 -3.83 -1.61 6.83
C ALA A 28 -2.73 -0.68 6.27
N PRO A 29 -2.63 0.55 6.79
CA PRO A 29 -1.50 1.42 6.46
C PRO A 29 -0.13 0.77 6.74
N SER A 30 -0.04 -0.19 7.67
CA SER A 30 1.18 -0.94 7.95
C SER A 30 1.63 -1.86 6.81
N ASP A 31 0.75 -2.15 5.84
CA ASP A 31 1.10 -2.92 4.64
C ASP A 31 1.83 -2.05 3.60
N LEU A 32 1.95 -0.74 3.84
CA LEU A 32 2.86 0.13 3.11
C LEU A 32 4.25 -0.03 3.73
N LEU A 33 5.12 -0.81 3.10
CA LEU A 33 6.50 -0.93 3.55
C LEU A 33 7.28 0.33 3.14
N VAL A 34 7.84 0.99 4.15
CA VAL A 34 8.76 2.11 3.94
C VAL A 34 10.18 1.63 4.23
N ASN A 35 11.07 1.79 3.24
CA ASN A 35 12.49 1.53 3.40
C ASN A 35 13.28 2.79 3.06
N HIS A 36 14.48 2.89 3.62
CA HIS A 36 15.38 4.00 3.33
C HIS A 36 16.82 3.52 3.13
N THR A 37 17.56 4.24 2.30
CA THR A 37 18.99 4.01 2.07
C THR A 37 19.71 5.35 2.04
N THR A 38 20.77 5.50 2.82
CA THR A 38 21.65 6.68 2.71
C THR A 38 22.48 6.56 1.43
N MET A 39 22.38 7.57 0.56
CA MET A 39 23.11 7.58 -0.70
C MET A 39 24.52 8.19 -0.53
N PRO A 40 25.51 7.73 -1.31
CA PRO A 40 26.86 8.25 -1.22
C PRO A 40 26.94 9.71 -1.71
N GLY A 41 27.70 10.54 -1.01
CA GLY A 41 27.89 11.96 -1.35
C GLY A 41 26.92 12.90 -0.62
N LYS A 42 26.90 14.16 -1.05
CA LYS A 42 26.11 15.22 -0.41
C LYS A 42 25.46 16.12 -1.47
N VAL A 43 24.21 16.50 -1.23
CA VAL A 43 23.46 17.49 -2.03
C VAL A 43 23.34 18.75 -1.18
N GLY A 44 23.82 19.89 -1.68
CA GLY A 44 23.83 21.14 -0.91
C GLY A 44 24.56 21.04 0.44
N GLY A 45 25.58 20.18 0.53
CA GLY A 45 26.33 19.93 1.78
C GLY A 45 25.64 19.03 2.80
N ARG A 46 24.45 18.50 2.49
CA ARG A 46 23.66 17.61 3.36
C ARG A 46 23.68 16.16 2.86
N PRO A 47 23.57 15.15 3.76
CA PRO A 47 23.31 13.79 3.33
C PRO A 47 21.95 13.72 2.63
N HIS A 48 21.79 12.71 1.79
CA HIS A 48 20.58 12.51 1.03
C HIS A 48 20.21 11.03 1.04
N TYR A 49 18.90 10.79 1.08
CA TYR A 49 18.31 9.51 1.43
C TYR A 49 17.34 9.11 0.34
N LEU A 50 17.51 7.90 -0.19
CA LEU A 50 16.52 7.27 -1.06
C LEU A 50 15.46 6.62 -0.19
N MET A 51 14.21 6.97 -0.46
CA MET A 51 13.03 6.39 0.16
C MET A 51 12.30 5.52 -0.85
N THR A 52 11.80 4.38 -0.39
CA THR A 52 10.89 3.52 -1.16
C THR A 52 9.66 3.25 -0.32
N VAL A 53 8.48 3.48 -0.88
CA VAL A 53 7.19 3.11 -0.28
C VAL A 53 6.53 2.09 -1.18
N GLU A 54 6.40 0.86 -0.70
CA GLU A 54 5.84 -0.28 -1.42
C GLU A 54 4.48 -0.66 -0.81
N ASN A 55 3.44 -0.78 -1.64
CA ASN A 55 2.16 -1.32 -1.19
C ASN A 55 2.14 -2.86 -1.29
N ARG A 56 2.30 -3.53 -0.15
CA ARG A 56 2.29 -5.01 -0.06
C ARG A 56 0.90 -5.60 0.12
N CYS A 57 -0.12 -4.76 0.20
CA CYS A 57 -1.50 -5.16 0.24
C CYS A 57 -2.01 -5.46 -1.19
N VAL A 58 -2.91 -6.45 -1.30
CA VAL A 58 -3.57 -6.81 -2.57
C VAL A 58 -4.57 -5.75 -3.06
N CYS A 59 -5.01 -4.87 -2.17
CA CYS A 59 -5.90 -3.75 -2.48
C CYS A 59 -5.12 -2.48 -2.81
N THR A 60 -5.80 -1.58 -3.53
CA THR A 60 -5.29 -0.24 -3.77
C THR A 60 -5.42 0.58 -2.49
N GLN A 61 -4.37 1.33 -2.13
CA GLN A 61 -4.39 2.29 -1.02
C GLN A 61 -4.47 3.71 -1.58
N LEU A 62 -5.54 4.43 -1.24
CA LEU A 62 -5.83 5.78 -1.72
C LEU A 62 -5.43 6.82 -0.67
N GLY A 63 -4.98 7.98 -1.14
CA GLY A 63 -4.74 9.15 -0.29
C GLY A 63 -3.75 8.89 0.86
N VAL A 64 -2.69 8.14 0.59
CA VAL A 64 -1.69 7.73 1.59
C VAL A 64 -1.09 8.94 2.29
N LYS A 65 -1.18 8.94 3.63
CA LYS A 65 -0.55 9.91 4.52
C LYS A 65 0.61 9.29 5.26
N LEU A 66 1.75 9.95 5.21
CA LEU A 66 2.96 9.58 5.94
C LEU A 66 3.22 10.61 7.03
N ALA A 67 3.79 10.19 8.16
CA ALA A 67 4.49 11.12 9.05
C ALA A 67 5.62 11.78 8.26
N CYS A 68 5.91 13.06 8.51
CA CYS A 68 7.03 13.73 7.85
C CYS A 68 7.50 14.99 8.60
N ALA A 69 7.31 15.03 9.92
CA ALA A 69 7.76 16.16 10.73
C ALA A 69 9.24 16.47 10.45
N GLY A 70 9.53 17.73 10.11
CA GLY A 70 10.85 18.19 9.67
C GLY A 70 10.97 18.38 8.16
N LEU A 71 10.03 17.87 7.35
CA LEU A 71 9.95 18.20 5.94
C LEU A 71 9.39 19.61 5.75
N ASN A 72 10.23 20.53 5.28
CA ASN A 72 9.87 21.92 5.03
C ASN A 72 10.44 22.40 3.68
N SER A 73 10.15 23.64 3.31
CA SER A 73 10.56 24.23 2.02
C SER A 73 12.07 24.28 1.77
N THR A 74 12.91 24.07 2.80
CA THR A 74 14.38 24.01 2.66
C THR A 74 14.92 22.61 2.41
N VAL A 75 14.09 21.58 2.51
CA VAL A 75 14.44 20.19 2.21
C VAL A 75 14.12 19.92 0.76
N SER A 76 15.14 19.66 -0.04
CA SER A 76 14.94 19.28 -1.45
C SER A 76 14.38 17.86 -1.51
N VAL A 77 13.31 17.67 -2.28
CA VAL A 77 12.71 16.37 -2.59
C VAL A 77 12.65 16.18 -4.11
N ASP A 78 13.04 15.00 -4.57
CA ASP A 78 13.02 14.61 -5.98
C ASP A 78 12.33 13.25 -6.16
N PRO A 79 11.34 13.10 -7.05
CA PRO A 79 10.73 14.16 -7.87
C PRO A 79 9.95 15.19 -7.03
N ALA A 80 9.95 16.45 -7.47
CA ALA A 80 9.20 17.50 -6.79
C ALA A 80 7.70 17.16 -6.74
N GLY A 81 7.09 17.32 -5.56
CA GLY A 81 5.66 17.04 -5.36
C GLY A 81 5.32 15.56 -5.12
N VAL A 82 6.29 14.65 -5.15
CA VAL A 82 6.07 13.24 -4.81
C VAL A 82 5.69 13.04 -3.34
N VAL A 83 6.13 13.93 -2.45
CA VAL A 83 5.74 13.96 -1.05
C VAL A 83 5.54 15.42 -0.67
N VAL A 84 4.32 15.76 -0.25
CA VAL A 84 3.93 17.14 0.02
C VAL A 84 3.42 17.27 1.46
N PRO A 85 4.01 18.14 2.30
CA PRO A 85 3.47 18.45 3.63
C PRO A 85 2.01 18.90 3.56
N THR A 86 1.21 18.43 4.49
CA THR A 86 -0.22 18.73 4.62
C THR A 86 -0.59 18.94 6.08
N GLY A 87 -1.58 19.80 6.32
CA GLY A 87 -1.94 20.25 7.67
C GLY A 87 -1.12 21.46 8.11
N ASP A 88 -1.63 22.17 9.12
CA ASP A 88 -1.04 23.44 9.57
C ASP A 88 0.28 23.25 10.32
N ASP A 89 0.51 22.07 10.92
CA ASP A 89 1.72 21.71 11.67
C ASP A 89 2.82 21.07 10.80
N GLY A 90 2.51 20.74 9.53
CA GLY A 90 3.44 20.04 8.64
C GLY A 90 3.87 18.66 9.14
N ALA A 91 3.12 18.04 10.06
CA ALA A 91 3.49 16.76 10.65
C ALA A 91 3.17 15.57 9.71
N LEU A 92 2.22 15.75 8.80
CA LEU A 92 1.77 14.74 7.84
C LEU A 92 2.09 15.16 6.41
N CYS A 93 2.41 14.20 5.56
CA CYS A 93 2.63 14.41 4.14
C CYS A 93 1.72 13.51 3.30
N THR A 94 1.32 14.02 2.14
CA THR A 94 0.64 13.22 1.12
C THR A 94 1.66 12.62 0.17
N LEU A 95 1.59 11.31 -0.04
CA LEU A 95 2.43 10.59 -0.98
C LEU A 95 1.85 10.64 -2.40
N ASN A 96 2.74 10.71 -3.39
CA ASN A 96 2.50 10.71 -4.83
C ASN A 96 1.37 11.67 -5.28
N GLY A 97 1.31 12.87 -4.68
CA GLY A 97 0.23 13.83 -4.96
C GLY A 97 -1.19 13.33 -4.64
N GLY A 98 -1.32 12.27 -3.83
CA GLY A 98 -2.58 11.63 -3.50
C GLY A 98 -3.04 10.59 -4.53
N GLN A 99 -2.22 10.27 -5.53
CA GLN A 99 -2.51 9.20 -6.49
C GLN A 99 -2.69 7.86 -5.76
N PRO A 100 -3.56 7.00 -6.30
CA PRO A 100 -3.71 5.63 -5.81
C PRO A 100 -2.36 4.89 -5.79
N MET A 101 -2.13 4.10 -4.75
CA MET A 101 -1.07 3.09 -4.73
C MET A 101 -1.69 1.71 -4.97
N HIS A 102 -1.49 1.16 -6.15
CA HIS A 102 -1.98 -0.17 -6.51
C HIS A 102 -1.18 -1.28 -5.80
N ALA A 103 -1.68 -2.52 -5.89
CA ALA A 103 -1.00 -3.67 -5.31
C ALA A 103 0.40 -3.85 -5.92
N ASN A 104 1.41 -4.05 -5.07
CA ASN A 104 2.82 -4.18 -5.43
C ASN A 104 3.42 -2.94 -6.10
N GLU A 105 2.72 -1.80 -6.10
CA GLU A 105 3.28 -0.55 -6.60
C GLU A 105 4.32 -0.01 -5.62
N THR A 106 5.40 0.55 -6.16
CA THR A 106 6.47 1.21 -5.40
C THR A 106 6.64 2.65 -5.86
N VAL A 107 6.55 3.57 -4.91
CA VAL A 107 6.91 4.99 -5.12
C VAL A 107 8.30 5.23 -4.55
N LEU A 108 9.15 5.90 -5.32
CA LEU A 108 10.50 6.25 -4.91
C LEU A 108 10.65 7.76 -4.88
N PHE A 109 11.40 8.24 -3.88
CA PHE A 109 11.81 9.63 -3.85
C PHE A 109 13.10 9.80 -3.05
N VAL A 110 13.81 10.87 -3.33
CA VAL A 110 15.03 11.25 -2.63
C VAL A 110 14.78 12.54 -1.87
N TYR A 111 15.30 12.64 -0.64
CA TYR A 111 15.35 13.92 0.07
C TYR A 111 16.75 14.20 0.63
N ALA A 112 17.11 15.48 0.74
CA ALA A 112 18.38 15.90 1.34
C ALA A 112 18.16 16.78 2.58
N SER A 113 18.61 16.29 3.73
CA SER A 113 18.37 16.91 5.04
C SER A 113 19.55 16.69 5.97
N SER A 114 19.75 17.57 6.95
CA SER A 114 20.75 17.38 8.00
C SER A 114 20.33 16.33 9.04
N MET A 115 19.04 16.06 9.14
CA MET A 115 18.45 15.05 10.02
C MET A 115 17.59 14.09 9.22
N GLU A 116 17.57 12.83 9.63
CA GLU A 116 16.69 11.82 9.06
C GLU A 116 15.22 12.14 9.42
N ILE A 117 14.35 12.06 8.43
CA ILE A 117 12.91 12.30 8.56
C ILE A 117 12.21 10.95 8.52
N SER A 118 11.35 10.68 9.51
CA SER A 118 10.53 9.47 9.53
C SER A 118 9.36 9.61 8.57
N PHE A 119 9.21 8.65 7.65
CA PHE A 119 8.10 8.57 6.69
C PHE A 119 7.11 7.46 7.00
N ARG A 120 6.85 7.17 8.28
CA ARG A 120 5.96 6.09 8.69
C ARG A 120 4.54 6.29 8.12
N PRO A 121 3.88 5.26 7.55
CA PRO A 121 2.48 5.35 7.16
C PRO A 121 1.57 5.63 8.36
N VAL A 122 0.69 6.62 8.21
CA VAL A 122 -0.26 7.04 9.25
C VAL A 122 -1.68 6.63 8.89
N SER A 123 -2.11 6.90 7.65
CA SER A 123 -3.47 6.59 7.21
C SER A 123 -3.55 6.43 5.70
N SER A 124 -4.56 5.68 5.26
CA SER A 124 -4.96 5.49 3.87
C SER A 124 -6.42 5.05 3.82
N PHE A 125 -7.05 5.17 2.65
CA PHE A 125 -8.33 4.52 2.37
C PHE A 125 -8.09 3.29 1.51
N LEU A 126 -8.88 2.24 1.72
CA LEU A 126 -8.73 0.98 0.98
C LEU A 126 -9.77 0.91 -0.13
N ASP A 127 -9.29 0.61 -1.33
CA ASP A 127 -10.14 0.20 -2.45
C ASP A 127 -9.78 -1.24 -2.83
N CYS A 128 -10.59 -2.16 -2.31
CA CYS A 128 -10.44 -3.59 -2.51
C CYS A 128 -11.47 -4.08 -3.53
N SER A 129 -11.05 -4.27 -4.78
CA SER A 129 -11.82 -5.06 -5.73
C SER A 129 -11.52 -6.54 -5.47
N ILE A 130 -12.56 -7.32 -5.18
CA ILE A 130 -12.45 -8.78 -5.18
C ILE A 130 -12.14 -9.18 -6.62
N ALA A 131 -10.91 -9.60 -6.91
CA ALA A 131 -10.64 -10.27 -8.18
C ALA A 131 -11.54 -11.51 -8.25
N PRO A 132 -12.38 -11.69 -9.29
CA PRO A 132 -13.07 -12.96 -9.47
C PRO A 132 -12.01 -14.05 -9.52
N SER A 133 -12.15 -15.08 -8.68
CA SER A 133 -11.32 -16.29 -8.78
C SER A 133 -11.29 -16.70 -10.26
N PRO A 134 -10.12 -17.00 -10.86
CA PRO A 134 -10.09 -17.56 -12.20
C PRO A 134 -11.02 -18.77 -12.21
N ALA A 135 -12.02 -18.73 -13.08
CA ALA A 135 -12.95 -19.85 -13.24
C ALA A 135 -12.11 -21.12 -13.47
N PRO A 136 -12.48 -22.27 -12.88
CA PRO A 136 -11.76 -23.50 -13.11
C PRO A 136 -11.70 -23.73 -14.62
N GLN A 137 -10.49 -23.68 -15.18
CA GLN A 137 -10.30 -23.99 -16.58
C GLN A 137 -10.63 -25.47 -16.73
N ALA A 138 -11.72 -25.75 -17.45
CA ALA A 138 -12.03 -27.09 -17.88
C ALA A 138 -10.87 -27.57 -18.75
N ALA A 139 -10.10 -28.51 -18.23
CA ALA A 139 -9.09 -29.22 -19.01
C ALA A 139 -9.78 -29.97 -20.17
N PRO A 140 -9.12 -30.07 -21.33
CA PRO A 140 -9.67 -30.73 -22.53
C PRO A 140 -9.87 -32.24 -22.37
#